data_AF-A0A2E9IJX6-F1
#
_entry.id   AF-A0A2E9IJX6-F1
#
_cell.length_a   1.000
_cell.length_b   1.000
_cell.length_c   1.000
_cell.angle_alpha   90.00
_cell.angle_beta   90.00
_cell.angle_gamma   90.00
#
_symmetry.space_group_name_H-M   'P 1'
#
loop_
_entity.id
_entity.type
_entity.pdbx_description
1 polymer ?
#
loop_
_entity_poly.entity_id
_entity_poly.type
_entity_poly.pdbx_seq_one_letter_code
_entity_poly.pdbx_strand_id
1 'polypeptide(L)'
;MGDALLSLKGLEVRRGMGVVLDGFSLDVHSGDVVVLQGVNGSGKSTVLESAARLLPLEKGSVHHGSTMVVDFEGRRHMPSQPFGLTLQSNGMIGDETVEDHLQTVCALSDMTADLTGILSSYGLEHRRHDRIAHLSGGQKRKVAVLAGLLPAMISSEPRLIMLDEPDTGLDDNAIASLVSNIAQLRMAGHGFLIASHHATILDCATRLHDLDGETGQTQDDDVVWEAIGTQSPASFLSTRVGHRYMRHTRAGLARNGLTGVIVVGVLLTLFNATSVEDQLWLVGMVLAVPFAVGLSGDPVVYILREHRAIDWWRAHVNRLPSADLIGPLYGVVSTGLCSLIFLNELRWDLVFIGTAVLWASLTFVRFIELSTVRLARPNAAFVRLLVPILILPWGLLVDYAASL
;
A
#
# COMPACT_ATOMS: atom_id res chain seq x y z
N MET A 1 -9.17 -20.73 28.18
CA MET A 1 -8.28 -19.75 27.56
C MET A 1 -8.77 -19.56 26.14
N GLY A 2 -9.22 -18.36 25.78
CA GLY A 2 -9.67 -18.08 24.41
C GLY A 2 -8.49 -18.16 23.44
N ASP A 3 -8.77 -18.40 22.17
CA ASP A 3 -7.74 -18.44 21.12
C ASP A 3 -7.02 -17.07 21.02
N ALA A 4 -5.70 -17.10 20.86
CA ALA A 4 -4.89 -15.89 20.67
C ALA A 4 -5.23 -15.21 19.34
N LEU A 5 -5.38 -13.88 19.35
CA LEU A 5 -5.58 -13.06 18.15
C LEU A 5 -4.29 -12.97 17.31
N LEU A 6 -3.13 -12.95 17.98
CA LEU A 6 -1.80 -13.03 17.36
C LEU A 6 -0.97 -14.07 18.10
N SER A 7 -0.24 -14.90 17.35
CA SER A 7 0.78 -15.79 17.92
C SER A 7 2.05 -15.75 17.07
N LEU A 8 3.14 -15.30 17.69
CA LEU A 8 4.49 -15.30 17.16
C LEU A 8 5.24 -16.49 17.78
N LYS A 9 5.74 -17.40 16.94
CA LYS A 9 6.34 -18.65 17.41
C LYS A 9 7.79 -18.77 16.96
N GLY A 10 8.72 -18.54 17.89
CA GLY A 10 10.16 -18.76 17.69
C GLY A 10 10.75 -17.98 16.52
N LEU A 11 10.38 -16.70 16.39
CA LEU A 11 10.77 -15.86 15.26
C LEU A 11 12.27 -15.58 15.29
N GLU A 12 12.93 -15.88 14.17
CA GLU A 12 14.27 -15.37 13.85
C GLU A 12 14.15 -14.43 12.65
N VAL A 13 14.56 -13.17 12.81
CA VAL A 13 14.41 -12.14 11.77
C VAL A 13 15.70 -11.34 11.62
N ARG A 14 16.14 -11.20 10.38
CA ARG A 14 17.33 -10.45 10.01
C ARG A 14 17.00 -9.13 9.33
N ARG A 15 17.78 -8.10 9.62
CA ARG A 15 17.78 -6.81 8.91
C ARG A 15 19.18 -6.55 8.39
N GLY A 16 19.33 -6.59 7.07
CA GLY A 16 20.65 -6.55 6.45
C GLY A 16 21.48 -7.73 6.91
N MET A 17 22.66 -7.47 7.50
CA MET A 17 23.55 -8.52 7.98
C MET A 17 23.29 -8.93 9.45
N GLY A 18 22.49 -8.18 10.21
CA GLY A 18 22.26 -8.42 11.63
C GLY A 18 21.01 -9.26 11.92
N VAL A 19 21.10 -10.14 12.91
CA VAL A 19 19.94 -10.77 13.55
C VAL A 19 19.34 -9.76 14.53
N VAL A 20 18.05 -9.49 14.41
CA VAL A 20 17.32 -8.52 15.25
C VAL A 20 16.40 -9.24 16.23
N LEU A 21 15.76 -10.32 15.78
CA LEU A 21 14.97 -11.21 16.63
C LEU A 21 15.60 -12.60 16.54
N ASP A 22 15.75 -13.28 17.68
CA ASP A 22 16.27 -14.64 17.78
C ASP A 22 15.42 -15.46 18.75
N GLY A 23 14.65 -16.42 18.22
CA GLY A 23 13.75 -17.26 19.02
C GLY A 23 12.56 -16.52 19.66
N PHE A 24 12.21 -15.31 19.20
CA PHE A 24 11.20 -14.48 19.85
C PHE A 24 9.79 -15.08 19.74
N SER A 25 9.07 -15.18 20.86
CA SER A 25 7.70 -15.69 20.90
C SER A 25 6.80 -14.77 21.71
N LEU A 26 5.58 -14.55 21.25
CA LEU A 26 4.62 -13.66 21.88
C LEU A 26 3.21 -14.01 21.43
N ASP A 27 2.29 -14.12 22.39
CA ASP A 27 0.86 -14.26 22.11
C ASP A 27 0.11 -13.01 22.57
N VAL A 28 -0.87 -12.56 21.78
CA VAL A 28 -1.80 -11.48 22.12
C VAL A 28 -3.22 -12.02 22.07
N HIS A 29 -3.95 -11.94 23.17
CA HIS A 29 -5.31 -12.42 23.29
C HIS A 29 -6.33 -11.27 23.22
N SER A 30 -7.60 -11.64 23.11
CA SER A 30 -8.73 -10.71 23.25
C SER A 30 -8.65 -9.97 24.59
N GLY A 31 -8.71 -8.63 24.56
CA GLY A 31 -8.62 -7.79 25.75
C GLY A 31 -7.20 -7.53 26.26
N ASP A 32 -6.18 -8.05 25.59
CA ASP A 32 -4.78 -7.71 25.91
C ASP A 32 -4.40 -6.38 25.26
N VAL A 33 -3.67 -5.55 26.01
CA VAL A 33 -2.85 -4.47 25.48
C VAL A 33 -1.40 -4.78 25.82
N VAL A 34 -0.66 -5.27 24.82
CA VAL A 34 0.77 -5.57 24.94
C VAL A 34 1.56 -4.39 24.40
N VAL A 35 2.38 -3.77 25.23
CA VAL A 35 3.26 -2.68 24.81
C VAL A 35 4.71 -3.15 24.82
N LEU A 36 5.33 -3.13 23.64
CA LEU A 36 6.75 -3.33 23.45
C LEU A 36 7.51 -2.06 23.84
N GLN A 37 8.35 -2.16 24.86
CA GLN A 37 9.22 -1.07 25.34
C GLN A 37 10.70 -1.41 25.10
N GLY A 38 11.59 -0.45 25.34
CA GLY A 38 13.05 -0.65 25.24
C GLY A 38 13.66 0.14 24.09
N VAL A 39 14.95 0.46 24.16
CA VAL A 39 15.64 1.52 23.37
C VAL A 39 15.36 1.55 21.85
N ASN A 40 15.54 2.71 21.23
CA ASN A 40 15.43 2.83 19.77
C ASN A 40 16.41 1.87 19.09
N GLY A 41 15.91 1.09 18.13
CA GLY A 41 16.67 0.02 17.48
C GLY A 41 16.65 -1.33 18.19
N SER A 42 15.94 -1.50 19.31
CA SER A 42 15.82 -2.79 20.01
C SER A 42 15.11 -3.89 19.22
N GLY A 43 14.33 -3.53 18.18
CA GLY A 43 13.62 -4.49 17.34
C GLY A 43 12.09 -4.41 17.40
N LYS A 44 11.51 -3.48 18.17
CA LYS A 44 10.04 -3.31 18.29
C LYS A 44 9.32 -3.24 16.94
N SER A 45 9.73 -2.33 16.06
CA SER A 45 9.14 -2.21 14.71
C SER A 45 9.40 -3.47 13.87
N THR A 46 10.49 -4.21 14.11
CA THR A 46 10.72 -5.51 13.46
C THR A 46 9.71 -6.57 13.94
N VAL A 47 9.32 -6.57 15.21
CA VAL A 47 8.24 -7.45 15.72
C VAL A 47 6.92 -7.11 15.04
N LEU A 48 6.53 -5.82 15.03
CA LEU A 48 5.26 -5.41 14.40
C LEU A 48 5.25 -5.67 12.89
N GLU A 49 6.33 -5.36 12.17
CA GLU A 49 6.40 -5.62 10.73
C GLU A 49 6.42 -7.13 10.40
N SER A 50 6.98 -7.96 11.27
CA SER A 50 6.92 -9.42 11.14
C SER A 50 5.50 -9.94 11.38
N ALA A 51 4.86 -9.48 12.47
CA ALA A 51 3.48 -9.78 12.79
C ALA A 51 2.51 -9.34 11.68
N ALA A 52 2.82 -8.20 11.04
CA ALA A 52 2.11 -7.66 9.88
C ALA A 52 2.63 -8.20 8.54
N ARG A 53 3.29 -9.37 8.51
CA ARG A 53 3.70 -10.12 7.28
C ARG A 53 4.58 -9.35 6.28
N LEU A 54 5.22 -8.26 6.70
CA LEU A 54 6.03 -7.38 5.85
C LEU A 54 7.47 -7.87 5.70
N LEU A 55 7.95 -8.67 6.65
CA LEU A 55 9.32 -9.19 6.65
C LEU A 55 9.37 -10.68 6.31
N PRO A 56 10.43 -11.14 5.63
CA PRO A 56 10.75 -12.56 5.60
C PRO A 56 11.21 -13.02 6.98
N LEU A 57 10.95 -14.30 7.29
CA LEU A 57 11.38 -14.95 8.52
C LEU A 57 12.49 -15.95 8.18
N GLU A 58 13.55 -16.00 9.00
CA GLU A 58 14.58 -17.03 8.89
C GLU A 58 14.15 -18.32 9.60
N LYS A 59 13.44 -18.17 10.72
CA LYS A 59 12.80 -19.25 11.49
C LYS A 59 11.48 -18.80 12.09
N GLY A 60 10.68 -19.78 12.48
CA GLY A 60 9.43 -19.56 13.18
C GLY A 60 8.25 -19.27 12.24
N SER A 61 7.15 -18.85 12.84
CA SER A 61 5.90 -18.56 12.12
C SER A 61 5.03 -17.56 12.84
N VAL A 62 4.18 -16.87 12.08
CA VAL A 62 3.21 -15.89 12.56
C VAL A 62 1.82 -16.40 12.27
N HIS A 63 0.94 -16.36 13.27
CA HIS A 63 -0.46 -16.74 13.15
C HIS A 63 -1.36 -15.58 13.57
N HIS A 64 -2.42 -15.34 12.79
CA HIS A 64 -3.52 -14.45 13.17
C HIS A 64 -4.74 -15.33 13.44
N GLY A 65 -5.19 -15.39 14.70
CA GLY A 65 -6.10 -16.43 15.16
C GLY A 65 -5.53 -17.82 14.89
N SER A 66 -6.36 -18.70 14.32
CA SER A 66 -5.96 -20.05 13.91
C SER A 66 -5.23 -20.11 12.56
N THR A 67 -5.11 -18.99 11.83
CA THR A 67 -4.55 -18.96 10.47
C THR A 67 -3.07 -18.62 10.50
N MET A 68 -2.21 -19.52 10.00
CA MET A 68 -0.80 -19.21 9.76
C MET A 68 -0.69 -18.22 8.58
N VAL A 69 -0.22 -17.01 8.86
CA VAL A 69 -0.16 -15.92 7.89
C VAL A 69 1.17 -15.84 7.14
N VAL A 70 2.27 -16.21 7.80
CA VAL A 70 3.60 -16.33 7.21
C VAL A 70 4.49 -17.27 8.04
N ASP A 71 5.37 -18.01 7.39
CA ASP A 71 6.40 -18.82 8.05
C ASP A 71 7.78 -18.71 7.37
N PHE A 72 8.77 -19.39 7.96
CA PHE A 72 10.14 -19.43 7.48
C PHE A 72 10.32 -20.15 6.12
N GLU A 73 9.39 -21.03 5.74
CA GLU A 73 9.38 -21.66 4.41
C GLU A 73 8.86 -20.70 3.32
N GLY A 74 8.39 -19.51 3.71
CA GLY A 74 7.84 -18.51 2.81
C GLY A 74 6.39 -18.76 2.42
N ARG A 75 5.70 -19.73 3.05
CA ARG A 75 4.25 -19.94 2.87
C ARG A 75 3.50 -18.73 3.41
N ARG A 76 2.43 -18.31 2.72
CA ARG A 76 1.65 -17.12 3.07
C ARG A 76 0.18 -17.35 2.84
N HIS A 77 -0.65 -16.96 3.81
CA HIS A 77 -2.11 -16.95 3.69
C HIS A 77 -2.66 -15.59 4.07
N MET A 78 -3.83 -15.22 3.58
CA MET A 78 -4.51 -14.01 4.04
C MET A 78 -4.95 -14.18 5.50
N PRO A 79 -4.95 -13.10 6.31
CA PRO A 79 -5.53 -13.20 7.63
C PRO A 79 -7.02 -13.48 7.46
N SER A 80 -7.59 -14.31 8.33
CA SER A 80 -9.02 -14.64 8.29
C SER A 80 -9.91 -13.46 8.69
N GLN A 81 -9.34 -12.47 9.39
CA GLN A 81 -10.04 -11.28 9.85
C GLN A 81 -9.23 -10.02 9.53
N PRO A 82 -9.89 -8.89 9.24
CA PRO A 82 -9.24 -7.60 9.15
C PRO A 82 -8.52 -7.25 10.46
N PHE A 83 -7.39 -6.54 10.36
CA PHE A 83 -6.64 -6.09 11.51
C PHE A 83 -6.23 -4.62 11.34
N GLY A 84 -5.98 -3.95 12.45
CA GLY A 84 -5.49 -2.58 12.49
C GLY A 84 -3.98 -2.50 12.34
N LEU A 85 -3.48 -1.57 11.52
CA LEU A 85 -2.04 -1.35 11.36
C LEU A 85 -1.69 0.13 11.19
N THR A 86 -0.82 0.62 12.07
CA THR A 86 -0.13 1.90 11.91
C THR A 86 1.37 1.65 11.80
N LEU A 87 1.97 2.05 10.68
CA LEU A 87 3.42 2.00 10.47
C LEU A 87 4.09 3.29 10.96
N GLN A 88 5.39 3.24 11.26
CA GLN A 88 6.18 4.42 11.64
C GLN A 88 6.11 5.54 10.57
N SER A 89 6.08 5.19 9.28
CA SER A 89 5.98 6.15 8.16
C SER A 89 4.55 6.41 7.67
N ASN A 90 3.52 6.18 8.49
CA ASN A 90 2.09 6.40 8.22
C ASN A 90 1.40 5.45 7.20
N GLY A 91 2.09 4.95 6.17
CA GLY A 91 1.53 3.91 5.28
C GLY A 91 0.44 4.37 4.32
N MET A 92 0.43 5.64 3.92
CA MET A 92 -0.65 6.26 3.13
C MET A 92 -0.13 7.13 1.98
N ILE A 93 -0.96 7.36 0.97
CA ILE A 93 -0.66 8.23 -0.17
C ILE A 93 -1.02 9.67 0.17
N GLY A 94 -0.18 10.64 -0.22
CA GLY A 94 -0.45 12.06 0.08
C GLY A 94 -1.64 12.64 -0.68
N ASP A 95 -1.88 12.20 -1.91
CA ASP A 95 -2.92 12.77 -2.78
C ASP A 95 -4.34 12.25 -2.52
N GLU A 96 -4.52 11.31 -1.59
CA GLU A 96 -5.84 10.85 -1.13
C GLU A 96 -6.43 11.83 -0.12
N THR A 97 -7.76 11.95 -0.09
CA THR A 97 -8.44 12.74 0.96
C THR A 97 -8.46 11.95 2.27
N VAL A 98 -8.54 12.64 3.41
CA VAL A 98 -8.62 11.98 4.72
C VAL A 98 -9.79 11.00 4.77
N GLU A 99 -10.96 11.44 4.33
CA GLU A 99 -12.16 10.62 4.30
C GLU A 99 -12.04 9.42 3.36
N ASP A 100 -11.56 9.62 2.12
CA ASP A 100 -11.38 8.52 1.16
C ASP A 100 -10.45 7.43 1.71
N HIS A 101 -9.38 7.84 2.37
CA HIS A 101 -8.43 6.92 2.98
C HIS A 101 -9.10 6.08 4.08
N LEU A 102 -9.76 6.72 5.04
CA LEU A 102 -10.43 6.05 6.14
C LEU A 102 -11.62 5.18 5.70
N GLN A 103 -12.39 5.62 4.70
CA GLN A 103 -13.44 4.80 4.09
C GLN A 103 -12.86 3.57 3.37
N THR A 104 -11.64 3.67 2.84
CA THR A 104 -10.95 2.51 2.26
C THR A 104 -10.56 1.50 3.33
N VAL A 105 -10.13 1.95 4.50
CA VAL A 105 -9.89 1.08 5.66
C VAL A 105 -11.16 0.36 6.09
N CYS A 106 -12.30 1.07 6.13
CA CYS A 106 -13.59 0.45 6.43
C CYS A 106 -13.95 -0.61 5.39
N ALA A 107 -13.81 -0.29 4.11
CA ALA A 107 -14.12 -1.20 3.00
C ALA A 107 -13.19 -2.42 2.96
N LEU A 108 -11.94 -2.33 3.42
CA LEU A 108 -11.05 -3.48 3.61
C LEU A 108 -11.57 -4.47 4.64
N SER A 109 -12.43 -4.00 5.55
CA SER A 109 -13.12 -4.83 6.53
C SER A 109 -14.51 -5.25 6.08
N ASP A 110 -14.88 -5.01 4.81
CA ASP A 110 -16.25 -5.18 4.27
C ASP A 110 -17.31 -4.38 5.06
N MET A 111 -16.92 -3.20 5.56
CA MET A 111 -17.75 -2.32 6.37
C MET A 111 -17.76 -0.89 5.83
N THR A 112 -18.75 -0.12 6.26
CA THR A 112 -18.80 1.35 6.11
C THR A 112 -19.25 1.98 7.41
N ALA A 113 -18.80 3.19 7.71
CA ALA A 113 -19.14 3.90 8.93
C ALA A 113 -19.25 5.41 8.69
N ASP A 114 -20.03 6.10 9.52
CA ASP A 114 -19.95 7.55 9.63
C ASP A 114 -18.73 7.93 10.46
N LEU A 115 -17.77 8.58 9.82
CA LEU A 115 -16.49 8.94 10.42
C LEU A 115 -16.54 10.29 11.13
N THR A 116 -17.67 11.01 11.09
CA THR A 116 -17.77 12.39 11.59
C THR A 116 -17.39 12.49 13.06
N GLY A 117 -17.98 11.64 13.93
CA GLY A 117 -17.67 11.64 15.37
C GLY A 117 -16.21 11.31 15.68
N ILE A 118 -15.65 10.29 15.00
CA ILE A 118 -14.26 9.87 15.17
C ILE A 118 -13.31 10.99 14.73
N LEU A 119 -13.55 11.59 13.57
CA LEU A 119 -12.73 12.70 13.06
C LEU A 119 -12.80 13.92 13.97
N SER A 120 -13.97 14.19 14.54
CA SER A 120 -14.17 15.29 15.50
C SER A 120 -13.31 15.10 16.76
N SER A 121 -13.26 13.86 17.31
CA SER A 121 -12.45 13.54 18.50
C SER A 121 -10.94 13.78 18.32
N TYR A 122 -10.44 13.71 17.08
CA TYR A 122 -9.03 14.02 16.75
C TYR A 122 -8.84 15.44 16.18
N GLY A 123 -9.89 16.25 16.11
CA GLY A 123 -9.84 17.61 15.55
C GLY A 123 -9.60 17.64 14.03
N LEU A 124 -10.02 16.60 13.30
CA LEU A 124 -9.81 16.45 11.87
C LEU A 124 -11.09 16.62 11.03
N GLU A 125 -12.26 16.76 11.65
CA GLU A 125 -13.55 16.87 10.95
C GLU A 125 -13.55 17.96 9.87
N HIS A 126 -13.10 19.17 10.21
CA HIS A 126 -13.00 20.30 9.29
C HIS A 126 -11.99 20.11 8.13
N ARG A 127 -11.13 19.08 8.21
CA ARG A 127 -10.12 18.72 7.20
C ARG A 127 -10.47 17.40 6.49
N ARG A 128 -11.68 16.84 6.68
CA ARG A 128 -12.02 15.51 6.13
C ARG A 128 -11.87 15.39 4.61
N HIS A 129 -12.08 16.49 3.88
CA HIS A 129 -11.98 16.55 2.42
C HIS A 129 -10.63 17.07 1.92
N ASP A 130 -9.71 17.41 2.83
CA ASP A 130 -8.36 17.82 2.45
C ASP A 130 -7.54 16.62 2.01
N ARG A 131 -6.62 16.86 1.06
CA ARG A 131 -5.58 15.90 0.72
C ARG A 131 -4.64 15.72 1.90
N ILE A 132 -4.28 14.47 2.18
CA ILE A 132 -3.34 14.11 3.25
C ILE A 132 -2.02 14.88 3.09
N ALA A 133 -1.56 15.13 1.86
CA ALA A 133 -0.33 15.88 1.56
C ALA A 133 -0.32 17.29 2.16
N HIS A 134 -1.49 17.93 2.28
CA HIS A 134 -1.67 19.29 2.82
C HIS A 134 -1.80 19.35 4.35
N LEU A 135 -1.80 18.19 5.02
CA LEU A 135 -1.83 18.12 6.47
C LEU A 135 -0.44 18.33 7.08
N SER A 136 -0.40 18.86 8.30
CA SER A 136 0.83 18.89 9.10
C SER A 136 1.30 17.47 9.46
N GLY A 137 2.56 17.32 9.87
CA GLY A 137 3.10 16.01 10.27
C GLY A 137 2.26 15.32 11.35
N GLY A 138 1.87 16.05 12.39
CA GLY A 138 0.99 15.54 13.45
C GLY A 138 -0.42 15.21 12.98
N GLN A 139 -0.99 16.01 12.07
CA GLN A 139 -2.29 15.69 11.47
C GLN A 139 -2.23 14.40 10.62
N LYS A 140 -1.17 14.21 9.82
CA LYS A 140 -0.94 12.94 9.10
C LYS A 140 -0.83 11.76 10.05
N ARG A 141 -0.17 11.96 11.20
CA ARG A 141 -0.10 10.94 12.26
C ARG A 141 -1.47 10.58 12.81
N LYS A 142 -2.30 11.57 13.14
CA LYS A 142 -3.69 11.34 13.60
C LYS A 142 -4.47 10.49 12.61
N VAL A 143 -4.36 10.77 11.30
CA VAL A 143 -5.00 9.95 10.26
C VAL A 143 -4.46 8.51 10.27
N ALA A 144 -3.16 8.31 10.44
CA ALA A 144 -2.54 6.98 10.45
C ALA A 144 -2.95 6.15 11.67
N VAL A 145 -3.10 6.80 12.82
CA VAL A 145 -3.61 6.19 14.06
C VAL A 145 -5.08 5.82 13.89
N LEU A 146 -5.91 6.72 13.35
CA LEU A 146 -7.31 6.42 13.05
C LEU A 146 -7.44 5.24 12.08
N ALA A 147 -6.65 5.20 11.01
CA ALA A 147 -6.61 4.08 10.08
C ALA A 147 -6.23 2.76 10.79
N GLY A 148 -5.34 2.80 11.79
CA GLY A 148 -5.00 1.64 12.61
C GLY A 148 -6.11 1.20 13.56
N LEU A 149 -6.85 2.14 14.16
CA LEU A 149 -7.91 1.83 15.12
C LEU A 149 -9.23 1.42 14.46
N LEU A 150 -9.49 1.90 13.24
CA LEU A 150 -10.78 1.74 12.57
C LEU A 150 -11.29 0.30 12.48
N PRO A 151 -10.48 -0.72 12.12
CA PRO A 151 -10.96 -2.10 12.06
C PRO A 151 -11.60 -2.57 13.37
N ALA A 152 -11.11 -2.09 14.51
CA ALA A 152 -11.70 -2.34 15.83
C ALA A 152 -12.95 -1.48 16.05
N MET A 153 -12.87 -0.17 15.81
CA MET A 153 -13.99 0.77 16.04
C MET A 153 -15.27 0.42 15.27
N ILE A 154 -15.14 -0.24 14.12
CA ILE A 154 -16.27 -0.60 13.25
C ILE A 154 -16.73 -2.05 13.41
N SER A 155 -16.02 -2.90 14.16
CA SER A 155 -16.32 -4.33 14.28
C SER A 155 -16.79 -4.67 15.70
N SER A 156 -17.86 -5.45 15.82
CA SER A 156 -18.29 -6.01 17.11
C SER A 156 -17.51 -7.27 17.52
N GLU A 157 -16.77 -7.87 16.59
CA GLU A 157 -15.92 -9.03 16.86
C GLU A 157 -14.52 -8.61 17.31
N PRO A 158 -13.85 -9.37 18.19
CA PRO A 158 -12.45 -9.17 18.54
C PRO A 158 -11.56 -9.00 17.30
N ARG A 159 -10.72 -7.96 17.31
CA ARG A 159 -9.78 -7.63 16.23
C ARG A 159 -8.39 -7.47 16.80
N LEU A 160 -7.37 -7.78 16.00
CA LEU A 160 -5.98 -7.47 16.30
C LEU A 160 -5.67 -6.05 15.82
N ILE A 161 -4.96 -5.27 16.64
CA ILE A 161 -4.52 -3.91 16.31
C ILE A 161 -3.02 -3.79 16.60
N MET A 162 -2.25 -3.36 15.61
CA MET A 162 -0.81 -3.18 15.70
C MET A 162 -0.44 -1.72 15.46
N LEU A 163 0.17 -1.06 16.45
CA LEU A 163 0.48 0.37 16.39
C LEU A 163 1.97 0.62 16.63
N ASP A 164 2.69 1.10 15.62
CA ASP A 164 4.13 1.40 15.71
C ASP A 164 4.36 2.89 15.99
N GLU A 165 4.72 3.23 17.23
CA GLU A 165 4.94 4.59 17.77
C GLU A 165 3.74 5.54 17.62
N PRO A 166 2.49 5.12 17.94
CA PRO A 166 1.27 5.89 17.61
C PRO A 166 1.25 7.30 18.20
N ASP A 167 1.92 7.51 19.33
CA ASP A 167 2.06 8.78 20.05
C ASP A 167 2.96 9.80 19.35
N THR A 168 3.87 9.38 18.46
CA THR A 168 4.89 10.27 17.89
C THR A 168 4.27 11.35 17.01
N GLY A 169 4.40 12.61 17.44
CA GLY A 169 3.88 13.78 16.74
C GLY A 169 2.41 14.08 17.01
N LEU A 170 1.77 13.38 17.95
CA LEU A 170 0.47 13.73 18.49
C LEU A 170 0.58 14.84 19.54
N ASP A 171 -0.48 15.65 19.65
CA ASP A 171 -0.67 16.58 20.77
C ASP A 171 -1.28 15.85 21.97
N ASP A 172 -1.19 16.46 23.16
CA ASP A 172 -1.65 15.84 24.42
C ASP A 172 -3.12 15.41 24.38
N ASN A 173 -3.97 16.21 23.71
CA ASN A 173 -5.39 15.89 23.53
C ASN A 173 -5.61 14.64 22.67
N ALA A 174 -4.84 14.50 21.58
CA ALA A 174 -4.89 13.30 20.74
C ALA A 174 -4.31 12.07 21.43
N ILE A 175 -3.28 12.23 22.28
CA ILE A 175 -2.76 11.12 23.10
C ILE A 175 -3.81 10.67 24.13
N ALA A 176 -4.48 11.62 24.82
CA ALA A 176 -5.56 11.31 25.75
C ALA A 176 -6.72 10.58 25.04
N SER A 177 -7.08 11.04 23.84
CA SER A 177 -8.12 10.39 23.02
C SER A 177 -7.70 8.98 22.57
N LEU A 178 -6.43 8.79 22.20
CA LEU A 178 -5.86 7.49 21.83
C LEU A 178 -5.93 6.50 23.00
N VAL A 179 -5.46 6.90 24.18
CA VAL A 179 -5.47 6.05 25.39
C VAL A 179 -6.89 5.67 25.77
N SER A 180 -7.81 6.65 25.77
CA SER A 180 -9.24 6.39 26.03
C SER A 180 -9.84 5.42 25.02
N ASN A 181 -9.53 5.55 23.73
CA ASN A 181 -10.00 4.63 22.70
C ASN A 181 -9.41 3.23 22.87
N ILE A 182 -8.11 3.10 23.20
CA ILE A 182 -7.47 1.80 23.45
C ILE A 182 -8.18 1.09 24.61
N ALA A 183 -8.42 1.79 25.73
CA ALA A 183 -9.14 1.26 26.89
C ALA A 183 -10.54 0.77 26.52
N GLN A 184 -11.34 1.59 25.84
CA GLN A 184 -12.71 1.23 25.46
C GLN A 184 -12.77 0.06 24.47
N LEU A 185 -11.84 0.01 23.52
CA LEU A 185 -11.74 -1.07 22.53
C LEU A 185 -11.21 -2.37 23.15
N ARG A 186 -10.29 -2.28 24.11
CA ARG A 186 -9.83 -3.42 24.92
C ARG A 186 -11.01 -4.07 25.64
N MET A 187 -11.85 -3.26 26.28
CA MET A 187 -13.05 -3.72 26.97
C MET A 187 -14.09 -4.32 26.01
N ALA A 188 -14.12 -3.89 24.75
CA ALA A 188 -14.91 -4.52 23.68
C ALA A 188 -14.32 -5.86 23.19
N GLY A 189 -13.19 -6.31 23.74
CA GLY A 189 -12.55 -7.59 23.41
C GLY A 189 -11.48 -7.50 22.32
N HIS A 190 -11.10 -6.32 21.85
CA HIS A 190 -10.01 -6.18 20.89
C HIS A 190 -8.63 -6.39 21.58
N GLY A 191 -7.64 -6.84 20.81
CA GLY A 191 -6.28 -7.08 21.30
C GLY A 191 -5.26 -6.18 20.60
N PHE A 192 -4.32 -5.63 21.36
CA PHE A 192 -3.35 -4.64 20.91
C PHE A 192 -1.92 -5.11 21.07
N LEU A 193 -1.10 -4.83 20.05
CA LEU A 193 0.35 -4.88 20.09
C LEU A 193 0.90 -3.49 19.71
N ILE A 194 1.47 -2.78 20.67
CA ILE A 194 1.89 -1.40 20.50
C ILE A 194 3.40 -1.31 20.72
N ALA A 195 4.12 -0.60 19.84
CA ALA A 195 5.49 -0.19 20.12
C ALA A 195 5.48 1.27 20.55
N SER A 196 5.92 1.57 21.78
CA SER A 196 6.03 2.94 22.27
C SER A 196 7.00 3.02 23.44
N HIS A 197 7.44 4.24 23.76
CA HIS A 197 8.16 4.57 24.99
C HIS A 197 7.47 5.68 25.77
N HIS A 198 6.30 6.11 25.32
CA HIS A 198 5.58 7.21 25.92
C HIS A 198 4.88 6.75 27.20
N ALA A 199 5.15 7.44 28.31
CA ALA A 199 4.66 7.04 29.64
C ALA A 199 3.15 6.74 29.66
N THR A 200 2.33 7.64 29.10
CA THR A 200 0.87 7.46 29.05
C THR A 200 0.42 6.22 28.28
N ILE A 201 1.19 5.76 27.28
CA ILE A 201 0.89 4.53 26.53
C ILE A 201 1.38 3.30 27.30
N LEU A 202 2.49 3.41 28.02
CA LEU A 202 2.96 2.34 28.89
C LEU A 202 1.99 2.10 30.05
N ASP A 203 1.39 3.17 30.56
CA ASP A 203 0.42 3.12 31.67
C ASP A 203 -0.91 2.45 31.28
N CYS A 204 -1.26 2.39 29.99
CA CYS A 204 -2.47 1.70 29.52
C CYS A 204 -2.23 0.22 29.16
N ALA A 205 -1.00 -0.28 29.35
CA ALA A 205 -0.66 -1.66 29.01
C ALA A 205 -1.30 -2.63 30.00
N THR A 206 -1.74 -3.79 29.52
CA THR A 206 -1.99 -4.96 30.38
C THR A 206 -0.70 -5.73 30.62
N ARG A 207 0.21 -5.71 29.63
CA ARG A 207 1.49 -6.42 29.64
C ARG A 207 2.54 -5.54 28.98
N LEU A 208 3.62 -5.24 29.71
CA LEU A 208 4.81 -4.59 29.18
C LEU A 208 5.83 -5.66 28.79
N HIS A 209 6.41 -5.54 27.61
CA HIS A 209 7.41 -6.47 27.10
C HIS A 209 8.65 -5.71 26.62
N ASP A 210 9.82 -5.95 27.21
CA ASP A 210 11.07 -5.25 26.85
C ASP A 210 11.93 -6.00 25.81
N LEU A 211 11.38 -7.09 25.27
CA LEU A 211 11.94 -8.06 24.32
C LEU A 211 12.73 -9.20 24.98
N ASP A 212 13.07 -9.09 26.26
CA ASP A 212 13.74 -10.14 27.03
C ASP A 212 12.84 -10.71 28.15
N GLY A 213 11.92 -9.89 28.67
CA GLY A 213 11.00 -10.21 29.74
C GLY A 213 9.66 -9.49 29.63
N GLU A 214 8.71 -9.95 30.46
CA GLU A 214 7.33 -9.50 30.47
C GLU A 214 6.89 -9.13 31.89
N THR A 215 6.17 -8.02 32.01
CA THR A 215 5.60 -7.53 33.28
C THR A 215 4.11 -7.27 33.11
N GLY A 216 3.27 -7.90 33.93
CA GLY A 216 1.82 -7.68 33.93
C GLY A 216 1.41 -6.42 34.70
N GLN A 217 0.31 -5.80 34.28
CA GLN A 217 -0.31 -4.64 34.90
C GLN A 217 -1.82 -4.84 35.00
N THR A 218 -2.42 -4.31 36.08
CA THR A 218 -3.88 -4.31 36.27
C THR A 218 -4.45 -3.01 35.72
N GLN A 219 -5.56 -3.09 35.00
CA GLN A 219 -6.23 -1.94 34.39
C GLN A 219 -7.69 -1.86 34.85
N ASP A 220 -8.08 -0.70 35.35
CA ASP A 220 -9.46 -0.38 35.77
C ASP A 220 -10.13 0.46 34.67
N ASP A 221 -10.93 -0.18 33.83
CA ASP A 221 -11.70 0.47 32.77
C ASP A 221 -13.19 0.10 32.88
N ASP A 222 -14.08 1.11 32.87
CA ASP A 222 -15.53 0.90 33.05
C ASP A 222 -16.35 1.10 31.76
N VAL A 223 -15.78 1.71 30.72
CA VAL A 223 -16.52 2.11 29.50
C VAL A 223 -16.15 1.20 28.34
N VAL A 224 -17.18 0.62 27.69
CA VAL A 224 -17.03 -0.26 26.53
C VAL A 224 -17.33 0.52 25.25
N TRP A 225 -16.52 0.34 24.20
CA TRP A 225 -16.80 0.91 22.88
C TRP A 225 -17.95 0.16 22.18
N GLU A 226 -18.91 0.90 21.63
CA GLU A 226 -19.94 0.34 20.74
C GLU A 226 -19.53 0.45 19.27
N ALA A 227 -19.50 -0.68 18.56
CA ALA A 227 -19.10 -0.73 17.16
C ALA A 227 -20.04 0.10 16.28
N ILE A 228 -19.49 1.03 15.50
CA ILE A 228 -20.26 1.98 14.66
C ILE A 228 -20.42 1.53 13.20
N GLY A 229 -19.84 0.39 12.84
CA GLY A 229 -19.78 -0.07 11.47
C GLY A 229 -21.06 -0.76 10.99
N THR A 230 -21.32 -0.65 9.70
CA THR A 230 -22.38 -1.38 9.00
C THR A 230 -21.81 -2.22 7.88
N GLN A 231 -22.31 -3.44 7.70
CA GLN A 231 -21.82 -4.35 6.67
C GLN A 231 -22.05 -3.76 5.27
N SER A 232 -20.99 -3.72 4.48
CA SER A 232 -20.98 -3.22 3.12
C SER A 232 -19.92 -3.98 2.31
N PRO A 233 -20.27 -5.13 1.71
CA PRO A 233 -19.31 -5.98 1.03
C PRO A 233 -18.64 -5.23 -0.13
N ALA A 234 -17.31 -5.19 -0.11
CA ALA A 234 -16.54 -4.36 -1.03
C ALA A 234 -16.07 -5.17 -2.25
N SER A 235 -16.89 -5.23 -3.30
CA SER A 235 -16.44 -5.84 -4.57
C SER A 235 -15.42 -4.95 -5.29
N PHE A 236 -14.43 -5.58 -5.92
CA PHE A 236 -13.40 -4.92 -6.75
C PHE A 236 -12.69 -3.73 -6.07
N LEU A 237 -12.50 -3.79 -4.74
CA LEU A 237 -11.94 -2.67 -3.96
C LEU A 237 -10.61 -2.17 -4.53
N SER A 238 -9.63 -3.06 -4.73
CA SER A 238 -8.31 -2.70 -5.29
C SER A 238 -8.42 -1.97 -6.63
N THR A 239 -9.38 -2.38 -7.48
CA THR A 239 -9.60 -1.73 -8.78
C THR A 239 -10.26 -0.36 -8.60
N ARG A 240 -11.31 -0.24 -7.79
CA ARG A 240 -11.98 1.04 -7.52
C ARG A 240 -11.02 2.08 -6.92
N VAL A 241 -10.24 1.66 -5.93
CA VAL A 241 -9.24 2.50 -5.27
C VAL A 241 -8.13 2.90 -6.25
N GLY A 242 -7.63 1.97 -7.06
CA GLY A 242 -6.61 2.26 -8.08
C GLY A 242 -7.08 3.31 -9.11
N HIS A 243 -8.33 3.22 -9.57
CA HIS A 243 -8.92 4.22 -10.46
C HIS A 243 -9.11 5.57 -9.76
N ARG A 244 -9.52 5.59 -8.48
CA ARG A 244 -9.62 6.81 -7.68
C ARG A 244 -8.25 7.49 -7.58
N TYR A 245 -7.19 6.75 -7.23
CA TYR A 245 -5.83 7.29 -7.20
C TYR A 245 -5.43 7.93 -8.52
N MET A 246 -5.69 7.28 -9.64
CA MET A 246 -5.40 7.86 -10.95
C MET A 246 -6.16 9.16 -11.20
N ARG A 247 -7.46 9.20 -10.85
CA ARG A 247 -8.33 10.35 -11.08
C ARG A 247 -7.90 11.57 -10.27
N HIS A 248 -7.53 11.38 -9.01
CA HIS A 248 -7.17 12.47 -8.08
C HIS A 248 -5.76 13.04 -8.34
N THR A 249 -4.80 12.16 -8.63
CA THR A 249 -3.39 12.52 -8.84
C THR A 249 -3.10 12.99 -10.26
N ARG A 250 -3.92 12.55 -11.24
CA ARG A 250 -3.63 12.62 -12.67
C ARG A 250 -2.27 12.02 -13.05
N ALA A 251 -1.73 11.11 -12.24
CA ALA A 251 -0.38 10.58 -12.44
C ALA A 251 -0.19 9.88 -13.78
N GLY A 252 -1.22 9.21 -14.31
CA GLY A 252 -1.18 8.62 -15.64
C GLY A 252 -0.98 9.65 -16.74
N LEU A 253 -1.63 10.81 -16.64
CA LEU A 253 -1.42 11.90 -17.59
C LEU A 253 -0.04 12.54 -17.40
N ALA A 254 0.32 12.85 -16.15
CA ALA A 254 1.57 13.53 -15.82
C ALA A 254 2.82 12.70 -16.15
N ARG A 255 2.73 11.37 -16.10
CA ARG A 255 3.85 10.46 -16.37
C ARG A 255 3.78 9.83 -17.76
N ASN A 256 2.76 9.01 -18.00
CA ASN A 256 2.64 8.24 -19.24
C ASN A 256 2.20 9.16 -20.39
N GLY A 257 1.20 10.01 -20.16
CA GLY A 257 0.76 11.01 -21.15
C GLY A 257 1.89 11.97 -21.56
N LEU A 258 2.60 12.53 -20.59
CA LEU A 258 3.74 13.42 -20.86
C LEU A 258 4.86 12.71 -21.64
N THR A 259 5.15 11.45 -21.32
CA THR A 259 6.12 10.64 -22.07
C THR A 259 5.69 10.51 -23.53
N GLY A 260 4.41 10.22 -23.78
CA GLY A 260 3.86 10.12 -25.13
C GLY A 260 4.02 11.43 -25.90
N VAL A 261 3.67 12.56 -25.30
CA VAL A 261 3.81 13.90 -25.92
C VAL A 261 5.26 14.21 -26.24
N ILE A 262 6.20 13.93 -25.33
CA ILE A 262 7.63 14.16 -25.55
C ILE A 262 8.13 13.33 -26.73
N VAL A 263 7.81 12.02 -26.78
CA VAL A 263 8.26 11.14 -27.85
C VAL A 263 7.68 11.55 -29.20
N VAL A 264 6.39 11.87 -29.26
CA VAL A 264 5.76 12.42 -30.48
C VAL A 264 6.46 13.70 -30.93
N GLY A 265 6.69 14.64 -30.01
CA GLY A 265 7.35 15.92 -30.31
C GLY A 265 8.78 15.76 -30.83
N VAL A 266 9.55 14.83 -30.24
CA VAL A 266 10.90 14.49 -30.72
C VAL A 266 10.85 13.90 -32.12
N LEU A 267 9.95 12.94 -32.38
CA LEU A 267 9.80 12.32 -33.70
C LEU A 267 9.42 13.35 -34.77
N LEU A 268 8.48 14.24 -34.49
CA LEU A 268 8.07 15.32 -35.39
C LEU A 268 9.16 16.38 -35.64
N THR A 269 10.09 16.54 -34.69
CA THR A 269 11.22 17.47 -34.85
C THR A 269 12.32 16.85 -35.71
N LEU A 270 12.55 15.54 -35.58
CA LEU A 270 13.62 14.83 -36.29
C LEU A 270 13.21 14.38 -37.70
N PHE A 271 11.93 14.09 -37.91
CA PHE A 271 11.42 13.52 -39.15
C PHE A 271 10.25 14.34 -39.68
N ASN A 272 10.29 14.63 -40.98
CA ASN A 272 9.12 15.14 -41.67
C ASN A 272 8.29 13.94 -42.16
N ALA A 273 7.11 13.74 -41.60
CA ALA A 273 6.25 12.58 -41.88
C ALA A 273 5.93 12.44 -43.38
N THR A 274 5.87 13.54 -44.12
CA THR A 274 5.58 13.52 -45.56
C THR A 274 6.76 13.12 -46.45
N SER A 275 7.98 13.08 -45.92
CA SER A 275 9.18 12.72 -46.69
C SER A 275 9.66 11.29 -46.46
N VAL A 276 9.06 10.56 -45.53
CA VAL A 276 9.43 9.17 -45.21
C VAL A 276 8.58 8.25 -46.07
N GLU A 277 9.17 7.62 -47.08
CA GLU A 277 8.47 6.69 -47.98
C GLU A 277 8.45 5.25 -47.44
N ASP A 278 9.39 4.91 -46.57
CA ASP A 278 9.54 3.56 -46.06
C ASP A 278 8.52 3.27 -44.94
N GLN A 279 7.61 2.33 -45.22
CA GLN A 279 6.54 1.90 -44.34
C GLN A 279 7.06 1.37 -43.00
N LEU A 280 8.25 0.75 -42.96
CA LEU A 280 8.85 0.27 -41.72
C LEU A 280 9.13 1.43 -40.75
N TRP A 281 9.66 2.54 -41.26
CA TRP A 281 9.95 3.72 -40.44
C TRP A 281 8.67 4.37 -39.95
N LEU A 282 7.65 4.51 -40.80
CA LEU A 282 6.37 5.11 -40.42
C LEU A 282 5.66 4.28 -39.33
N VAL A 283 5.57 2.96 -39.50
CA VAL A 283 4.98 2.06 -38.50
C VAL A 283 5.81 2.06 -37.21
N GLY A 284 7.14 2.08 -37.33
CA GLY A 284 8.05 2.23 -36.19
C GLY A 284 7.78 3.50 -35.39
N MET A 285 7.57 4.65 -36.04
CA MET A 285 7.23 5.92 -35.39
C MET A 285 5.87 5.84 -34.68
N VAL A 286 4.86 5.23 -35.32
CA VAL A 286 3.53 5.04 -34.72
C VAL A 286 3.59 4.17 -33.47
N LEU A 287 4.34 3.07 -33.50
CA LEU A 287 4.43 2.11 -32.39
C LEU A 287 5.47 2.49 -31.33
N ALA A 288 6.41 3.40 -31.63
CA ALA A 288 7.41 3.87 -30.66
C ALA A 288 6.76 4.62 -29.47
N VAL A 289 5.70 5.38 -29.74
CA VAL A 289 4.99 6.17 -28.73
C VAL A 289 4.26 5.28 -27.71
N PRO A 290 3.33 4.38 -28.09
CA PRO A 290 2.68 3.48 -27.13
C PRO A 290 3.68 2.57 -26.42
N PHE A 291 4.78 2.17 -27.08
CA PHE A 291 5.86 1.44 -26.44
C PHE A 291 6.53 2.26 -25.32
N ALA A 292 6.98 3.48 -25.60
CA ALA A 292 7.61 4.35 -24.61
C ALA A 292 6.66 4.69 -23.46
N VAL A 293 5.38 4.95 -23.75
CA VAL A 293 4.32 5.17 -22.76
C VAL A 293 4.15 3.94 -21.84
N GLY A 294 4.23 2.73 -22.39
CA GLY A 294 4.21 1.48 -21.62
C GLY A 294 5.47 1.30 -20.76
N LEU A 295 6.64 1.64 -21.30
CA LEU A 295 7.92 1.58 -20.58
C LEU A 295 7.98 2.54 -19.37
N SER A 296 7.21 3.63 -19.41
CA SER A 296 7.07 4.53 -18.25
C SER A 296 6.47 3.83 -17.04
N GLY A 297 5.87 2.64 -17.16
CA GLY A 297 5.41 1.83 -16.03
C GLY A 297 4.06 2.25 -15.46
N ASP A 298 3.64 1.58 -14.38
CA ASP A 298 2.33 1.76 -13.75
C ASP A 298 2.33 2.99 -12.80
N PRO A 299 1.52 4.04 -13.08
CA PRO A 299 1.43 5.22 -12.22
C PRO A 299 0.96 4.91 -10.80
N VAL A 300 0.06 3.93 -10.64
CA VAL A 300 -0.51 3.60 -9.32
C VAL A 300 0.58 2.99 -8.44
N VAL A 301 1.38 2.08 -9.00
CA VAL A 301 2.54 1.49 -8.29
C VAL A 301 3.56 2.56 -7.92
N TYR A 302 3.77 3.56 -8.78
CA TYR A 302 4.66 4.67 -8.48
C TYR A 302 4.19 5.49 -7.27
N ILE A 303 2.92 5.91 -7.25
CA ILE A 303 2.36 6.71 -6.15
C ILE A 303 2.36 5.91 -4.86
N LEU A 304 2.05 4.61 -4.91
CA LEU A 304 2.03 3.75 -3.72
C LEU A 304 3.41 3.65 -3.02
N ARG A 305 4.52 4.04 -3.66
CA ARG A 305 5.84 4.08 -3.01
C ARG A 305 5.97 5.17 -1.96
N GLU A 306 5.09 6.17 -1.98
CA GLU A 306 5.06 7.19 -0.94
C GLU A 306 4.82 6.57 0.44
N HIS A 307 5.58 7.00 1.43
CA HIS A 307 5.30 6.73 2.86
C HIS A 307 5.05 5.25 3.23
N ARG A 308 5.62 4.30 2.47
CA ARG A 308 5.41 2.85 2.61
C ARG A 308 3.96 2.39 2.42
N ALA A 309 3.18 3.08 1.58
CA ALA A 309 1.80 2.66 1.30
C ALA A 309 1.72 1.26 0.64
N ILE A 310 2.71 0.85 -0.18
CA ILE A 310 2.78 -0.54 -0.68
C ILE A 310 2.83 -1.55 0.47
N ASP A 311 3.63 -1.29 1.50
CA ASP A 311 3.77 -2.20 2.64
C ASP A 311 2.45 -2.29 3.40
N TRP A 312 1.82 -1.14 3.68
CA TRP A 312 0.50 -1.09 4.30
C TRP A 312 -0.55 -1.88 3.52
N TRP A 313 -0.64 -1.70 2.20
CA TRP A 313 -1.56 -2.47 1.38
C TRP A 313 -1.22 -3.98 1.40
N ARG A 314 0.06 -4.37 1.34
CA ARG A 314 0.47 -5.79 1.38
C ARG A 314 0.17 -6.49 2.69
N ALA A 315 0.10 -5.75 3.79
CA ALA A 315 -0.35 -6.28 5.08
C ALA A 315 -1.81 -6.72 5.00
N HIS A 316 -2.67 -5.97 4.30
CA HIS A 316 -4.12 -6.18 4.27
C HIS A 316 -4.62 -6.97 3.06
N VAL A 317 -3.96 -6.89 1.90
CA VAL A 317 -4.41 -7.53 0.64
C VAL A 317 -3.28 -8.20 -0.15
N ASN A 318 -3.62 -9.23 -0.91
CA ASN A 318 -2.70 -9.84 -1.88
C ASN A 318 -2.57 -9.01 -3.17
N ARG A 319 -3.67 -8.36 -3.61
CA ARG A 319 -3.69 -7.56 -4.84
C ARG A 319 -3.69 -6.07 -4.50
N LEU A 320 -2.55 -5.43 -4.77
CA LEU A 320 -2.40 -3.99 -4.67
C LEU A 320 -3.43 -3.24 -5.53
N PRO A 321 -3.79 -1.99 -5.16
CA PRO A 321 -4.61 -1.14 -5.99
C PRO A 321 -4.05 -1.02 -7.41
N SER A 322 -4.92 -1.14 -8.41
CA SER A 322 -4.52 -1.05 -9.82
C SER A 322 -5.60 -0.47 -10.70
N ALA A 323 -5.18 0.24 -11.74
CA ALA A 323 -6.07 0.85 -12.72
C ALA A 323 -5.87 0.19 -14.10
N ASP A 324 -6.06 -1.13 -14.15
CA ASP A 324 -5.64 -1.99 -15.28
C ASP A 324 -6.32 -1.60 -16.62
N LEU A 325 -7.52 -1.01 -16.57
CA LEU A 325 -8.27 -0.56 -17.75
C LEU A 325 -7.71 0.71 -18.41
N ILE A 326 -6.88 1.46 -17.69
CA ILE A 326 -6.36 2.74 -18.18
C ILE A 326 -5.23 2.55 -19.20
N GLY A 327 -4.43 1.49 -19.07
CA GLY A 327 -3.38 1.16 -20.03
C GLY A 327 -3.92 1.00 -21.46
N PRO A 328 -4.92 0.12 -21.69
CA PRO A 328 -5.56 -0.02 -23.00
C PRO A 328 -6.14 1.28 -23.55
N LEU A 329 -6.75 2.11 -22.71
CA LEU A 329 -7.27 3.42 -23.13
C LEU A 329 -6.15 4.34 -23.65
N TYR A 330 -5.02 4.41 -22.94
CA TYR A 330 -3.85 5.16 -23.42
C TYR A 330 -3.29 4.56 -24.71
N GLY A 331 -3.31 3.24 -24.86
CA GLY A 331 -2.89 2.54 -26.08
C GLY A 331 -3.70 2.97 -27.29
N VAL A 332 -5.03 2.94 -27.18
CA VAL A 332 -5.93 3.35 -28.25
C VAL A 332 -5.73 4.83 -28.62
N VAL A 333 -5.70 5.71 -27.61
CA VAL A 333 -5.56 7.16 -27.84
C VAL A 333 -4.20 7.51 -28.44
N SER A 334 -3.10 7.02 -27.84
CA SER A 334 -1.75 7.36 -28.29
C SER A 334 -1.47 6.79 -29.68
N THR A 335 -1.79 5.52 -29.93
CA THR A 335 -1.55 4.89 -31.23
C THR A 335 -2.44 5.48 -32.31
N GLY A 336 -3.72 5.75 -32.00
CA GLY A 336 -4.64 6.38 -32.94
C GLY A 336 -4.21 7.78 -33.35
N LEU A 337 -3.76 8.60 -32.38
CA LEU A 337 -3.18 9.91 -32.67
C LEU A 337 -1.93 9.80 -33.55
N CYS A 338 -1.02 8.88 -33.23
CA CYS A 338 0.19 8.70 -34.03
C CYS A 338 -0.10 8.18 -35.44
N SER A 339 -1.08 7.29 -35.59
CA SER A 339 -1.55 6.84 -36.91
C SER A 339 -2.02 8.02 -37.75
N LEU A 340 -2.85 8.91 -37.19
CA LEU A 340 -3.30 10.10 -37.89
C LEU A 340 -2.16 11.07 -38.21
N ILE A 341 -1.18 11.22 -37.32
CA ILE A 341 -0.06 12.15 -37.49
C ILE A 341 0.92 11.66 -38.57
N PHE A 342 1.32 10.39 -38.53
CA PHE A 342 2.39 9.85 -39.38
C PHE A 342 1.89 9.18 -40.66
N LEU A 343 0.70 8.58 -40.64
CA LEU A 343 0.12 7.87 -41.80
C LEU A 343 -1.00 8.66 -42.48
N ASN A 344 -1.47 9.76 -41.88
CA ASN A 344 -2.60 10.55 -42.36
C ASN A 344 -3.92 9.76 -42.50
N GLU A 345 -4.01 8.59 -41.86
CA GLU A 345 -5.19 7.74 -41.78
C GLU A 345 -5.23 6.98 -40.45
N LEU A 346 -6.41 6.49 -40.06
CA LEU A 346 -6.57 5.69 -38.86
C LEU A 346 -6.54 4.20 -39.20
N ARG A 347 -5.40 3.56 -38.93
CA ARG A 347 -5.19 2.12 -39.13
C ARG A 347 -5.54 1.34 -37.86
N TRP A 348 -6.69 0.70 -37.84
CA TRP A 348 -7.20 -0.01 -36.66
C TRP A 348 -6.36 -1.23 -36.25
N ASP A 349 -5.78 -1.93 -37.22
CA ASP A 349 -4.80 -2.98 -37.02
C ASP A 349 -3.60 -2.46 -36.19
N LEU A 350 -3.03 -1.32 -36.56
CA LEU A 350 -1.96 -0.69 -35.80
C LEU A 350 -2.43 -0.23 -34.42
N VAL A 351 -3.64 0.30 -34.30
CA VAL A 351 -4.22 0.68 -33.00
C VAL A 351 -4.32 -0.51 -32.05
N PHE A 352 -4.77 -1.67 -32.52
CA PHE A 352 -4.82 -2.89 -31.72
C PHE A 352 -3.41 -3.38 -31.34
N ILE A 353 -2.48 -3.40 -32.29
CA ILE A 353 -1.08 -3.79 -32.03
C ILE A 353 -0.43 -2.85 -31.02
N GLY A 354 -0.52 -1.53 -31.22
CA GLY A 354 0.04 -0.53 -30.31
C GLY A 354 -0.57 -0.59 -28.91
N THR A 355 -1.87 -0.84 -28.82
CA THR A 355 -2.54 -1.07 -27.52
C THR A 355 -2.00 -2.31 -26.82
N ALA A 356 -1.82 -3.42 -27.54
CA ALA A 356 -1.23 -4.64 -27.00
C ALA A 356 0.22 -4.44 -26.57
N VAL A 357 1.03 -3.74 -27.37
CA VAL A 357 2.43 -3.40 -27.07
C VAL A 357 2.54 -2.58 -25.78
N LEU A 358 1.72 -1.52 -25.65
CA LEU A 358 1.71 -0.71 -24.45
C LEU A 358 1.33 -1.55 -23.24
N TRP A 359 0.23 -2.32 -23.33
CA TRP A 359 -0.27 -3.10 -22.21
C TRP A 359 0.73 -4.18 -21.77
N ALA A 360 1.36 -4.89 -22.72
CA ALA A 360 2.40 -5.87 -22.44
C ALA A 360 3.62 -5.23 -21.78
N SER A 361 4.09 -4.10 -22.32
CA SER A 361 5.25 -3.37 -21.79
C SER A 361 5.00 -2.86 -20.38
N LEU A 362 3.83 -2.25 -20.14
CA LEU A 362 3.44 -1.75 -18.83
C LEU A 362 3.30 -2.88 -17.81
N THR A 363 2.71 -4.02 -18.21
CA THR A 363 2.56 -5.20 -17.35
C THR A 363 3.93 -5.79 -16.99
N PHE A 364 4.85 -5.87 -17.95
CA PHE A 364 6.22 -6.35 -17.71
C PHE A 364 6.99 -5.44 -16.75
N VAL A 365 6.96 -4.12 -16.97
CA VAL A 365 7.59 -3.15 -16.08
C VAL A 365 6.98 -3.24 -14.67
N ARG A 366 5.64 -3.32 -14.56
CA ARG A 366 4.97 -3.52 -13.28
C ARG A 366 5.40 -4.80 -12.57
N PHE A 367 5.51 -5.92 -13.29
CA PHE A 367 5.96 -7.19 -12.73
C PHE A 367 7.37 -7.07 -12.15
N ILE A 368 8.29 -6.45 -12.91
CA ILE A 368 9.64 -6.18 -12.44
C ILE A 368 9.61 -5.31 -11.18
N GLU A 369 8.91 -4.18 -11.20
CA GLU A 369 8.85 -3.27 -10.06
C GLU A 369 8.30 -3.95 -8.81
N LEU A 370 7.20 -4.71 -8.91
CA LEU A 370 6.57 -5.37 -7.77
C LEU A 370 7.43 -6.49 -7.19
N SER A 371 8.18 -7.19 -8.04
CA SER A 371 9.12 -8.24 -7.63
C SER A 371 10.26 -7.68 -6.80
N THR A 372 10.66 -6.44 -7.04
CA THR A 372 11.83 -5.84 -6.37
C THR A 372 11.49 -5.04 -5.13
N VAL A 373 10.21 -4.70 -4.91
CA VAL A 373 9.77 -4.02 -3.67
C VAL A 373 10.20 -4.79 -2.40
N ARG A 374 10.32 -6.13 -2.47
CA ARG A 374 10.72 -6.96 -1.33
C ARG A 374 12.23 -7.03 -1.10
N LEU A 375 13.03 -6.52 -2.04
CA LEU A 375 14.48 -6.49 -1.87
C LEU A 375 14.84 -5.41 -0.85
N ALA A 376 15.95 -5.62 -0.13
CA ALA A 376 16.46 -4.65 0.83
C ALA A 376 16.71 -3.25 0.22
N ARG A 377 16.91 -3.17 -1.10
CA ARG A 377 17.04 -1.92 -1.88
C ARG A 377 16.09 -1.94 -3.08
N PRO A 378 14.81 -1.59 -2.89
CA PRO A 378 13.79 -1.76 -3.93
C PRO A 378 13.96 -0.79 -5.11
N ASN A 379 14.71 0.30 -4.92
CA ASN A 379 15.03 1.30 -5.95
C ASN A 379 16.42 1.11 -6.58
N ALA A 380 17.08 -0.04 -6.38
CA ALA A 380 18.39 -0.29 -6.98
C ALA A 380 18.29 -0.23 -8.52
N ALA A 381 19.15 0.58 -9.14
CA ALA A 381 19.11 0.91 -10.58
C ALA A 381 19.17 -0.31 -11.52
N PHE A 382 19.74 -1.43 -11.05
CA PHE A 382 19.92 -2.67 -11.80
C PHE A 382 18.62 -3.21 -12.42
N VAL A 383 17.50 -2.99 -11.73
CA VAL A 383 16.19 -3.53 -12.10
C VAL A 383 15.61 -2.81 -13.32
N ARG A 384 15.86 -1.50 -13.45
CA ARG A 384 15.48 -0.73 -14.64
C ARG A 384 16.36 -1.06 -15.86
N LEU A 385 17.54 -1.62 -15.65
CA LEU A 385 18.41 -2.10 -16.75
C LEU A 385 17.90 -3.38 -17.41
N LEU A 386 16.84 -4.00 -16.89
CA LEU A 386 16.17 -5.13 -17.55
C LEU A 386 15.17 -4.66 -18.61
N VAL A 387 14.71 -3.41 -18.55
CA VAL A 387 13.71 -2.86 -19.48
C VAL A 387 14.17 -2.89 -20.96
N PRO A 388 15.45 -2.62 -21.30
CA PRO A 388 15.96 -2.73 -22.68
C PRO A 388 15.76 -4.10 -23.35
N ILE A 389 15.51 -5.19 -22.60
CA ILE A 389 15.21 -6.50 -23.18
C ILE A 389 13.96 -6.47 -24.08
N LEU A 390 13.06 -5.50 -23.87
CA LEU A 390 11.84 -5.33 -24.65
C LEU A 390 12.08 -4.69 -26.03
N ILE A 391 13.26 -4.14 -26.29
CA ILE A 391 13.57 -3.46 -27.56
C ILE A 391 13.53 -4.45 -28.74
N LEU A 392 14.11 -5.64 -28.58
CA LEU A 392 14.13 -6.64 -29.64
C LEU A 392 12.72 -7.17 -29.98
N PRO A 393 11.89 -7.62 -29.00
CA PRO A 393 10.50 -7.97 -29.28
C PRO A 393 9.70 -6.85 -29.93
N TRP A 394 9.91 -5.59 -29.50
CA TRP A 394 9.27 -4.43 -30.12
C TRP A 394 9.70 -4.26 -31.59
N GLY A 395 11.00 -4.36 -31.90
CA GLY A 395 11.50 -4.24 -33.27
C GLY A 395 10.93 -5.31 -34.20
N LEU A 396 10.82 -6.56 -33.73
CA LEU A 396 10.19 -7.65 -34.48
C LEU A 396 8.69 -7.40 -34.72
N LEU A 397 7.99 -6.80 -33.75
CA LEU A 397 6.59 -6.42 -33.91
C LEU A 397 6.40 -5.28 -34.91
N VAL A 398 7.31 -4.32 -34.95
CA VAL A 398 7.30 -3.24 -35.94
C VAL A 398 7.48 -3.80 -37.35
N ASP A 399 8.43 -4.70 -37.55
CA ASP A 399 8.68 -5.37 -38.84
C ASP A 399 7.44 -6.17 -39.30
N TYR A 400 6.85 -6.95 -38.38
CA TYR A 400 5.60 -7.64 -38.65
C TYR A 400 4.46 -6.68 -39.00
N ALA A 401 4.26 -5.62 -38.21
CA ALA A 401 3.18 -4.66 -38.43
C ALA A 401 3.36 -3.84 -39.72
N ALA A 402 4.60 -3.62 -40.17
CA ALA A 402 4.90 -3.00 -41.44
C ALA A 402 4.57 -3.89 -42.65
N SER A 403 4.54 -5.21 -42.45
CA SER A 403 4.16 -6.18 -43.49
C SER A 403 2.64 -6.36 -43.67
N LEU A 404 1.83 -5.83 -42.74
CA LEU A 404 0.38 -5.76 -42.82
C LEU A 404 -0.07 -4.57 -43.67
#